data_AF-A0A2A4SVY1-F1
#
_entry.id   AF-A0A2A4SVY1-F1
#
_cell.length_a   1.000
_cell.length_b   1.000
_cell.length_c   1.000
_cell.angle_alpha   90.00
_cell.angle_beta   90.00
_cell.angle_gamma   90.00
#
_symmetry.space_group_name_H-M   'P 1'
#
loop_
_entity.id
_entity.type
_entity.pdbx_description
1 polymer ?
#
loop_
_entity_poly.entity_id
_entity_poly.type
_entity_poly.pdbx_seq_one_letter_code
_entity_poly.pdbx_strand_id
1 'polypeptide(L)'
;MKISLFNTIKLQLVMPVFLILFFITACDNNNSTLNISSAELSQLNHDTSAHWLTTKLILLPKSTDNNDYILLKTDNDKNESIPLVMSETPSELQIKYPHLRDFQAYHLDITTAEAKQWLKHQLMVVAFNEEGKAQKVAYVQTGPVLDALYTQSKHDADEENALGATIASKAINFKLWAPTAQKVSVLIFDKQSFSQKENNTFPKELLQLTMTEDSKTGIWHAQGEASLTHHYYQYQLTVYHPASKKVETLTTTDPYSLSLSVNSKYSQIVDLNDSTTQPKNWVNHKIPVVKHVEDNIFYEMHIRDFSAIDNTLSDEKHRGKYKAFSEQSSDGIKHLKALKEAGLNNIHLLPTFDIATVNEGSTQVIDLNDSMSKLCKLVPSISICQPDHSANFKAGRTGNEVLKMNNDLLEKDK
;
A
#
# COMPACT_ATOMS: atom_id res chain seq x y z
N MET A 1 -18.88 4.84 76.42
CA MET A 1 -18.27 5.45 77.62
C MET A 1 -17.75 6.83 77.21
N LYS A 2 -18.31 7.91 77.81
CA LYS A 2 -18.08 9.37 77.61
C LYS A 2 -18.44 9.94 76.22
N ILE A 3 -19.50 10.72 75.96
CA ILE A 3 -20.24 11.85 76.61
C ILE A 3 -19.53 13.21 76.59
N SER A 4 -20.26 14.21 76.05
CA SER A 4 -20.29 15.68 76.29
C SER A 4 -19.72 16.56 75.15
N LEU A 5 -20.52 17.24 74.29
CA LEU A 5 -21.39 18.44 74.45
C LEU A 5 -20.62 19.78 74.59
N PHE A 6 -20.84 20.74 73.68
CA PHE A 6 -21.63 21.98 73.92
C PHE A 6 -21.61 23.02 72.74
N ASN A 7 -22.83 23.47 72.39
CA ASN A 7 -23.34 24.78 71.96
C ASN A 7 -22.81 25.62 70.75
N THR A 8 -23.69 25.70 69.74
CA THR A 8 -24.53 26.86 69.30
C THR A 8 -23.97 28.29 69.29
N ILE A 9 -23.81 28.87 68.10
CA ILE A 9 -24.13 30.29 67.80
C ILE A 9 -24.81 30.37 66.42
N LYS A 10 -26.04 30.91 66.40
CA LYS A 10 -26.79 31.32 65.20
C LYS A 10 -26.24 32.67 64.72
N LEU A 11 -25.93 32.80 63.44
CA LEU A 11 -25.87 34.10 62.77
C LEU A 11 -26.79 34.06 61.55
N GLN A 12 -27.83 34.86 61.63
CA GLN A 12 -28.86 35.05 60.62
C GLN A 12 -28.39 36.21 59.74
N LEU A 13 -28.06 35.96 58.47
CA LEU A 13 -27.89 37.01 57.47
C LEU A 13 -28.93 36.79 56.37
N VAL A 14 -29.76 37.81 56.19
CA VAL A 14 -30.77 37.96 55.16
C VAL A 14 -30.18 38.83 54.06
N MET A 15 -30.13 38.37 52.81
CA MET A 15 -30.14 39.16 51.55
C MET A 15 -29.75 38.30 50.33
N PRO A 16 -30.12 38.67 49.09
CA PRO A 16 -31.42 38.49 48.44
C PRO A 16 -31.37 37.41 47.34
N VAL A 17 -32.54 36.86 47.00
CA VAL A 17 -32.71 35.99 45.82
C VAL A 17 -32.56 36.83 44.56
N PHE A 18 -31.40 36.73 43.90
CA PHE A 18 -31.25 37.17 42.51
C PHE A 18 -31.74 36.05 41.61
N LEU A 19 -32.94 36.24 41.06
CA LEU A 19 -33.45 35.44 39.95
C LEU A 19 -32.66 35.82 38.69
N ILE A 20 -31.49 35.20 38.51
CA ILE A 20 -30.78 35.25 37.23
C ILE A 20 -31.54 34.31 36.29
N LEU A 21 -32.28 34.89 35.35
CA LEU A 21 -32.75 34.18 34.17
C LEU A 21 -31.51 33.64 33.44
N PHE A 22 -31.19 32.37 33.67
CA PHE A 22 -30.45 31.61 32.70
C PHE A 22 -31.33 31.54 31.45
N PHE A 23 -30.94 32.27 30.40
CA PHE A 23 -31.31 31.85 29.06
C PHE A 23 -30.65 30.50 28.84
N ILE A 24 -31.41 29.44 29.11
CA ILE A 24 -31.17 28.11 28.58
C ILE A 24 -31.39 28.27 27.07
N THR A 25 -30.38 28.69 26.33
CA THR A 25 -30.30 28.35 24.93
C THR A 25 -30.10 26.85 24.91
N ALA A 26 -31.18 26.12 24.62
CA ALA A 26 -31.13 24.72 24.30
C ALA A 26 -29.99 24.52 23.27
N CYS A 27 -28.99 23.72 23.63
CA CYS A 27 -28.16 23.06 22.64
C CYS A 27 -29.05 22.06 21.94
N ASP A 28 -29.74 22.53 20.89
CA ASP A 28 -30.23 21.64 19.86
C ASP A 28 -28.99 20.97 19.24
N ASN A 29 -28.95 19.63 19.31
CA ASN A 29 -28.05 18.77 18.53
C ASN A 29 -28.42 18.82 17.05
N ASN A 30 -28.50 20.03 16.47
CA ASN A 30 -28.73 20.23 15.06
C ASN A 30 -27.35 20.30 14.39
N ASN A 31 -27.02 19.23 13.65
CA ASN A 31 -26.04 19.25 12.57
C ASN A 31 -26.28 20.52 11.76
N SER A 32 -25.49 21.56 12.05
CA SER A 32 -25.68 22.88 11.47
C SER A 32 -25.07 22.80 10.08
N THR A 33 -25.88 22.81 9.03
CA THR A 33 -25.39 22.92 7.66
C THR A 33 -24.77 24.30 7.48
N LEU A 34 -23.46 24.40 7.69
CA LEU A 34 -22.67 25.57 7.32
C LEU A 34 -22.68 25.70 5.80
N ASN A 35 -23.34 26.76 5.30
CA ASN A 35 -23.35 27.12 3.89
C ASN A 35 -22.03 27.79 3.51
N ILE A 36 -20.96 27.01 3.38
CA ILE A 36 -19.70 27.45 2.78
C ILE A 36 -19.57 26.73 1.44
N SER A 37 -19.41 27.50 0.38
CA SER A 37 -19.29 26.95 -0.96
C SER A 37 -17.92 26.30 -1.18
N SER A 38 -17.87 25.30 -2.08
CA SER A 38 -16.62 24.70 -2.53
C SER A 38 -15.67 25.73 -3.16
N ALA A 39 -16.22 26.75 -3.83
CA ALA A 39 -15.47 27.87 -4.38
C ALA A 39 -14.75 28.68 -3.30
N GLU A 40 -15.42 29.02 -2.19
CA GLU A 40 -14.80 29.73 -1.07
C GLU A 40 -13.69 28.90 -0.43
N LEU A 41 -13.94 27.61 -0.15
CA LEU A 41 -12.93 26.72 0.43
C LEU A 41 -11.68 26.57 -0.44
N SER A 42 -11.85 26.54 -1.77
CA SER A 42 -10.73 26.41 -2.72
C SER A 42 -9.80 27.61 -2.76
N GLN A 43 -10.27 28.80 -2.36
CA GLN A 43 -9.48 30.03 -2.33
C GLN A 43 -8.70 30.21 -1.03
N LEU A 44 -9.03 29.45 0.01
CA LEU A 44 -8.33 29.52 1.29
C LEU A 44 -6.95 28.86 1.22
N ASN A 45 -6.03 29.39 2.01
CA ASN A 45 -4.76 28.74 2.25
C ASN A 45 -5.02 27.35 2.84
N HIS A 46 -4.31 26.34 2.32
CA HIS A 46 -4.51 24.96 2.72
C HIS A 46 -3.21 24.18 2.91
N ASP A 47 -3.24 23.22 3.82
CA ASP A 47 -2.18 22.24 4.07
C ASP A 47 -2.78 20.87 4.42
N THR A 48 -1.96 19.92 4.85
CA THR A 48 -2.37 18.56 5.28
C THR A 48 -2.06 18.33 6.76
N SER A 49 -2.15 19.38 7.59
CA SER A 49 -1.62 19.36 8.95
C SER A 49 -2.57 18.78 10.01
N ALA A 50 -3.83 18.47 9.65
CA ALA A 50 -4.77 17.88 10.59
C ALA A 50 -4.58 16.37 10.69
N HIS A 51 -4.56 15.82 11.91
CA HIS A 51 -4.42 14.39 12.16
C HIS A 51 -5.63 13.86 12.94
N TRP A 52 -6.42 12.98 12.33
CA TRP A 52 -7.51 12.31 13.05
C TRP A 52 -6.97 11.04 13.70
N LEU A 53 -6.83 11.07 15.03
CA LEU A 53 -6.13 10.02 15.78
C LEU A 53 -7.04 8.89 16.28
N THR A 54 -8.22 9.26 16.77
CA THR A 54 -9.22 8.31 17.28
C THR A 54 -10.61 8.83 16.92
N THR A 55 -11.66 8.05 17.14
CA THR A 55 -13.05 8.50 16.94
C THR A 55 -13.44 9.75 17.74
N LYS A 56 -12.61 10.18 18.70
CA LYS A 56 -12.89 11.30 19.59
C LYS A 56 -11.82 12.39 19.61
N LEU A 57 -10.79 12.28 18.76
CA LEU A 57 -9.65 13.19 18.83
C LEU A 57 -9.03 13.52 17.47
N ILE A 58 -8.93 14.80 17.18
CA ILE A 58 -8.14 15.39 16.10
C ILE A 58 -7.03 16.26 16.69
N LEU A 59 -5.84 16.20 16.10
CA LEU A 59 -4.74 17.10 16.42
C LEU A 59 -4.52 18.12 15.29
N LEU A 60 -4.27 19.37 15.68
CA LEU A 60 -3.89 20.46 14.78
C LEU A 60 -2.58 21.09 15.25
N PRO A 61 -1.76 21.67 14.37
CA PRO A 61 -0.61 22.46 14.79
C PRO A 61 -1.04 23.54 15.76
N LYS A 62 -0.23 23.76 16.80
CA LYS A 62 -0.51 24.77 17.81
C LYS A 62 -0.64 26.15 17.16
N SER A 63 -1.77 26.82 17.38
CA SER A 63 -1.99 28.20 16.97
C SER A 63 -2.14 29.12 18.17
N THR A 64 -1.74 30.38 18.00
CA THR A 64 -2.02 31.49 18.93
C THR A 64 -3.31 32.22 18.61
N ASP A 65 -3.90 31.96 17.44
CA ASP A 65 -5.13 32.58 16.99
C ASP A 65 -6.33 31.99 17.73
N ASN A 66 -7.26 32.83 18.16
CA ASN A 66 -8.53 32.41 18.77
C ASN A 66 -9.53 32.02 17.67
N ASN A 67 -9.28 30.87 17.04
CA ASN A 67 -10.13 30.35 15.97
C ASN A 67 -11.06 29.24 16.48
N ASP A 68 -12.28 29.24 15.97
CA ASP A 68 -13.18 28.10 16.04
C ASP A 68 -12.85 27.12 14.91
N TYR A 69 -12.97 25.82 15.18
CA TYR A 69 -12.66 24.78 14.21
C TYR A 69 -13.86 23.86 14.00
N ILE A 70 -14.05 23.41 12.75
CA ILE A 70 -14.99 22.33 12.41
C ILE A 70 -14.24 21.25 11.63
N LEU A 71 -14.64 19.99 11.80
CA LEU A 71 -14.39 18.95 10.83
C LEU A 71 -15.50 19.02 9.78
N LEU A 72 -15.12 19.12 8.51
CA LEU A 72 -16.00 19.21 7.36
C LEU A 72 -15.83 17.96 6.49
N LYS A 73 -16.94 17.30 6.18
CA LYS A 73 -17.05 16.26 5.16
C LYS A 73 -17.71 16.85 3.92
N THR A 74 -17.10 16.66 2.75
CA THR A 74 -17.66 17.09 1.46
C THR A 74 -17.93 15.90 0.55
N ASP A 75 -19.14 15.85 -0.02
CA ASP A 75 -19.56 14.88 -1.02
C ASP A 75 -20.39 15.58 -2.12
N ASN A 76 -19.82 15.77 -3.31
CA ASN A 76 -20.51 16.40 -4.46
C ASN A 76 -21.23 17.70 -4.08
N ASP A 77 -20.49 18.65 -3.48
CA ASP A 77 -20.96 19.93 -2.94
C ASP A 77 -21.95 19.86 -1.75
N LYS A 78 -22.27 18.66 -1.26
CA LYS A 78 -22.98 18.50 0.03
C LYS A 78 -21.97 18.48 1.16
N ASN A 79 -22.16 19.40 2.09
CA ASN A 79 -21.29 19.60 3.23
C ASN A 79 -22.01 19.20 4.52
N GLU A 80 -21.33 18.39 5.33
CA GLU A 80 -21.72 18.06 6.70
C GLU A 80 -20.55 18.43 7.61
N SER A 81 -20.84 18.97 8.80
CA SER A 81 -19.81 19.48 9.70
C SER A 81 -20.05 19.11 11.16
N ILE A 82 -18.96 18.87 11.88
CA ILE A 82 -18.94 18.64 13.33
C ILE A 82 -18.02 19.69 13.97
N PRO A 83 -18.48 20.41 15.01
CA PRO A 83 -17.62 21.36 15.72
C PRO A 83 -16.50 20.63 16.47
N LEU A 84 -15.33 21.26 16.52
CA LEU A 84 -14.15 20.78 17.23
C LEU A 84 -13.94 21.58 18.50
N VAL A 85 -13.93 20.91 19.65
CA VAL A 85 -13.82 21.53 20.97
C VAL A 85 -12.44 21.26 21.54
N MET A 86 -11.72 22.30 21.98
CA MET A 86 -10.38 22.13 22.55
C MET A 86 -10.37 21.10 23.70
N SER A 87 -9.38 20.22 23.70
CA SER A 87 -9.23 19.13 24.66
C SER A 87 -7.75 18.86 24.97
N GLU A 88 -7.49 18.02 25.97
CA GLU A 88 -6.15 17.54 26.27
C GLU A 88 -5.82 16.27 25.46
N THR A 89 -4.56 16.11 25.06
CA THR A 89 -4.09 14.88 24.43
C THR A 89 -3.79 13.83 25.51
N PRO A 90 -4.45 12.65 25.51
CA PRO A 90 -4.13 11.56 26.43
C PRO A 90 -2.64 11.19 26.38
N SER A 91 -2.04 10.92 27.55
CA SER A 91 -0.59 10.63 27.69
C SER A 91 -0.14 9.44 26.83
N GLU A 92 -0.96 8.40 26.73
CA GLU A 92 -0.71 7.22 25.89
C GLU A 92 -0.53 7.59 24.41
N LEU A 93 -1.33 8.54 23.90
CA LEU A 93 -1.23 8.99 22.51
C LEU A 93 0.01 9.86 22.28
N GLN A 94 0.48 10.60 23.29
CA GLN A 94 1.75 11.34 23.20
C GLN A 94 2.96 10.40 23.13
N ILE A 95 2.89 9.24 23.78
CA ILE A 95 3.93 8.20 23.70
C ILE A 95 3.86 7.48 22.35
N LYS A 96 2.66 7.15 21.86
CA LYS A 96 2.47 6.49 20.56
C LYS A 96 2.86 7.39 19.38
N TYR A 97 2.57 8.69 19.47
CA TYR A 97 2.84 9.67 18.42
C TYR A 97 3.73 10.82 18.93
N PRO A 98 5.01 10.56 19.27
CA PRO A 98 5.88 11.56 19.89
C PRO A 98 6.17 12.76 18.97
N HIS A 99 6.09 12.56 17.65
CA HIS A 99 6.24 13.61 16.65
C HIS A 99 5.04 14.59 16.60
N LEU A 100 3.91 14.25 17.24
CA LEU A 100 2.71 15.11 17.32
C LEU A 100 2.53 15.75 18.70
N ARG A 101 3.48 15.59 19.63
CA ARG A 101 3.35 16.02 21.03
C ARG A 101 3.05 17.52 21.20
N ASP A 102 3.57 18.35 20.31
CA ASP A 102 3.42 19.80 20.39
C ASP A 102 2.15 20.32 19.68
N PHE A 103 1.31 19.43 19.17
CA PHE A 103 0.02 19.77 18.55
C PHE A 103 -1.05 20.01 19.62
N GLN A 104 -2.07 20.80 19.25
CA GLN A 104 -3.27 21.01 20.07
C GLN A 104 -4.31 19.94 19.78
N ALA A 105 -4.93 19.42 20.84
CA ALA A 105 -5.98 18.43 20.76
C ALA A 105 -7.37 19.07 20.68
N TYR A 106 -8.21 18.48 19.85
CA TYR A 106 -9.61 18.84 19.72
C TYR A 106 -10.48 17.59 19.76
N HIS A 107 -11.49 17.63 20.62
CA HIS A 107 -12.55 16.66 20.70
C HIS A 107 -13.59 16.91 19.60
N LEU A 108 -14.18 15.82 19.10
CA LEU A 108 -15.31 15.83 18.18
C LEU A 108 -16.32 14.77 18.64
N ASP A 109 -17.59 15.09 18.51
CA ASP A 109 -18.69 14.18 18.84
C ASP A 109 -19.17 13.49 17.56
N ILE A 110 -18.78 12.23 17.39
CA ILE A 110 -19.12 11.41 16.23
C ILE A 110 -19.25 9.96 16.65
N THR A 111 -20.26 9.26 16.13
CA THR A 111 -20.39 7.83 16.36
C THR A 111 -19.38 7.04 15.53
N THR A 112 -19.08 5.80 15.95
CA THR A 112 -18.22 4.89 15.18
C THR A 112 -18.75 4.65 13.76
N ALA A 113 -20.08 4.52 13.60
CA ALA A 113 -20.69 4.31 12.30
C ALA A 113 -20.56 5.53 11.39
N GLU A 114 -20.81 6.73 11.92
CA GLU A 114 -20.61 7.98 11.19
C GLU A 114 -19.14 8.20 10.81
N ALA A 115 -18.20 7.95 11.73
CA ALA A 115 -16.77 8.08 11.43
C ALA A 115 -16.37 7.18 10.25
N LYS A 116 -16.82 5.90 10.25
CA LYS A 116 -16.58 4.97 9.13
C LYS A 116 -17.18 5.46 7.82
N GLN A 117 -18.37 6.08 7.86
CA GLN A 117 -18.98 6.70 6.67
C GLN A 117 -18.17 7.93 6.20
N TRP A 118 -17.80 8.82 7.11
CA TRP A 118 -17.08 10.07 6.82
C TRP A 118 -15.71 9.80 6.20
N LEU A 119 -15.02 8.75 6.64
CA LEU A 119 -13.71 8.33 6.12
C LEU A 119 -13.72 7.87 4.64
N LYS A 120 -14.90 7.70 4.04
CA LYS A 120 -15.05 7.38 2.61
C LYS A 120 -15.14 8.63 1.71
N HIS A 121 -15.05 9.82 2.29
CA HIS A 121 -15.21 11.11 1.61
C HIS A 121 -14.04 12.06 1.87
N GLN A 122 -14.08 13.22 1.22
CA GLN A 122 -13.12 14.29 1.48
C GLN A 122 -13.33 14.87 2.88
N LEU A 123 -12.26 14.93 3.66
CA LEU A 123 -12.26 15.45 5.02
C LEU A 123 -11.28 16.61 5.16
N MET A 124 -11.75 17.68 5.78
CA MET A 124 -11.00 18.91 6.00
C MET A 124 -11.35 19.49 7.37
N VAL A 125 -10.38 20.09 8.05
CA VAL A 125 -10.64 20.99 9.17
C VAL A 125 -10.66 22.42 8.64
N VAL A 126 -11.69 23.18 8.99
CA VAL A 126 -11.83 24.60 8.61
C VAL A 126 -11.75 25.46 9.85
N ALA A 127 -10.89 26.49 9.81
CA ALA A 127 -10.73 27.47 10.87
C ALA A 127 -11.57 28.72 10.60
N PHE A 128 -12.27 29.23 11.62
CA PHE A 128 -13.06 30.45 11.59
C PHE A 128 -12.54 31.44 12.62
N ASN A 129 -12.55 32.72 12.27
CA ASN A 129 -12.26 33.77 13.23
C ASN A 129 -13.49 34.13 14.07
N GLU A 130 -13.34 35.07 15.01
CA GLU A 130 -14.41 35.53 15.91
C GLU A 130 -15.63 36.13 15.17
N GLU A 131 -15.45 36.62 13.94
CA GLU A 131 -16.56 37.10 13.08
C GLU A 131 -17.23 35.98 12.26
N GLY A 132 -16.83 34.71 12.44
CA GLY A 132 -17.40 33.57 11.73
C GLY A 132 -16.95 33.43 10.28
N LYS A 133 -15.85 34.09 9.88
CA LYS A 133 -15.29 34.01 8.53
C LYS A 133 -14.23 32.91 8.45
N ALA A 134 -14.35 32.04 7.46
CA ALA A 134 -13.37 30.98 7.20
C ALA A 134 -11.99 31.57 6.81
N GLN A 135 -10.93 31.09 7.45
CA GLN A 135 -9.56 31.60 7.32
C GLN A 135 -8.62 30.61 6.62
N LYS A 136 -8.71 29.33 6.99
CA LYS A 136 -7.75 28.30 6.59
C LYS A 136 -8.40 26.92 6.53
N VAL A 137 -7.88 26.07 5.66
CA VAL A 137 -8.25 24.66 5.52
C VAL A 137 -7.04 23.77 5.86
N ALA A 138 -7.26 22.67 6.56
CA ALA A 138 -6.28 21.60 6.74
C ALA A 138 -6.90 20.26 6.33
N TYR A 139 -6.36 19.61 5.31
CA TYR A 139 -6.78 18.25 4.94
C TYR A 139 -6.38 17.25 6.02
N VAL A 140 -7.23 16.26 6.23
CA VAL A 140 -7.13 15.34 7.37
C VAL A 140 -6.34 14.09 7.00
N GLN A 141 -5.29 13.80 7.77
CA GLN A 141 -4.58 12.51 7.76
C GLN A 141 -5.34 11.50 8.64
N THR A 142 -5.67 10.34 8.07
CA THR A 142 -6.66 9.41 8.65
C THR A 142 -6.09 8.05 9.06
N GLY A 143 -4.81 7.76 8.81
CA GLY A 143 -4.20 6.47 9.15
C GLY A 143 -4.47 6.01 10.60
N PRO A 144 -4.13 6.83 11.60
CA PRO A 144 -4.38 6.49 13.00
C PRO A 144 -5.85 6.19 13.37
N VAL A 145 -6.82 6.94 12.84
CA VAL A 145 -8.24 6.67 13.12
C VAL A 145 -8.74 5.41 12.40
N LEU A 146 -8.18 5.07 11.23
CA LEU A 146 -8.45 3.79 10.57
C LEU A 146 -7.99 2.63 11.46
N ASP A 147 -6.78 2.70 12.02
CA ASP A 147 -6.29 1.71 12.98
C ASP A 147 -7.24 1.63 14.19
N ALA A 148 -7.60 2.76 14.78
CA ALA A 148 -8.50 2.81 15.93
C ALA A 148 -9.89 2.19 15.67
N LEU A 149 -10.37 2.26 14.43
CA LEU A 149 -11.69 1.77 14.03
C LEU A 149 -11.72 0.30 13.63
N TYR A 150 -10.59 -0.22 13.12
CA TYR A 150 -10.56 -1.49 12.40
C TYR A 150 -9.50 -2.49 12.89
N THR A 151 -8.63 -2.13 13.86
CA THR A 151 -7.47 -2.97 14.29
C THR A 151 -7.27 -3.05 15.82
N GLN A 152 -8.25 -2.65 16.63
CA GLN A 152 -8.12 -2.65 18.10
C GLN A 152 -9.13 -3.55 18.83
N SER A 153 -10.01 -4.25 18.13
CA SER A 153 -11.11 -5.01 18.75
C SER A 153 -10.89 -6.51 18.61
N LYS A 154 -11.46 -7.32 19.51
CA LYS A 154 -11.39 -8.79 19.33
C LYS A 154 -12.08 -9.19 18.02
N HIS A 155 -11.37 -9.87 17.11
CA HIS A 155 -11.83 -10.26 15.76
C HIS A 155 -12.02 -9.05 14.84
N ASP A 156 -10.94 -8.31 14.63
CA ASP A 156 -10.85 -7.16 13.74
C ASP A 156 -10.07 -7.50 12.45
N ALA A 157 -9.58 -6.49 11.74
CA ALA A 157 -8.86 -6.69 10.48
C ALA A 157 -7.49 -7.39 10.65
N ASP A 158 -6.79 -7.20 11.77
CA ASP A 158 -5.44 -7.74 11.99
C ASP A 158 -5.44 -9.26 12.20
N GLU A 159 -6.57 -9.83 12.61
CA GLU A 159 -6.74 -11.28 12.75
C GLU A 159 -7.15 -12.00 11.46
N GLU A 160 -7.42 -11.28 10.37
CA GLU A 160 -7.70 -11.90 9.07
C GLU A 160 -6.41 -12.45 8.44
N ASN A 161 -6.36 -13.77 8.26
CA ASN A 161 -5.21 -14.45 7.67
C ASN A 161 -5.43 -14.94 6.23
N ALA A 162 -6.60 -14.68 5.65
CA ALA A 162 -6.98 -15.11 4.30
C ALA A 162 -7.35 -13.93 3.39
N LEU A 163 -6.58 -12.84 3.46
CA LEU A 163 -6.62 -11.76 2.46
C LEU A 163 -6.13 -12.24 1.09
N GLY A 164 -6.59 -11.56 0.05
CA GLY A 164 -6.38 -11.91 -1.35
C GLY A 164 -7.31 -12.98 -1.89
N ALA A 165 -6.89 -13.69 -2.93
CA ALA A 165 -7.65 -14.79 -3.53
C ALA A 165 -7.27 -16.16 -2.91
N THR A 166 -8.21 -16.79 -2.21
CA THR A 166 -8.02 -18.12 -1.61
C THR A 166 -8.94 -19.16 -2.25
N ILE A 167 -8.38 -20.35 -2.52
CA ILE A 167 -9.11 -21.47 -3.10
C ILE A 167 -9.67 -22.33 -1.97
N ALA A 168 -11.00 -22.40 -1.86
CA ALA A 168 -11.71 -23.37 -1.03
C ALA A 168 -12.26 -24.51 -1.90
N SER A 169 -12.68 -25.62 -1.29
CA SER A 169 -13.05 -26.87 -2.01
C SER A 169 -14.10 -26.72 -3.12
N LYS A 170 -14.91 -25.64 -3.10
CA LYS A 170 -15.96 -25.38 -4.10
C LYS A 170 -16.03 -23.94 -4.58
N ALA A 171 -15.16 -23.05 -4.11
CA ALA A 171 -15.25 -21.62 -4.40
C ALA A 171 -13.90 -20.92 -4.27
N ILE A 172 -13.79 -19.77 -4.91
CA ILE A 172 -12.69 -18.82 -4.70
C ILE A 172 -13.23 -17.70 -3.82
N ASN A 173 -12.57 -17.44 -2.69
CA ASN A 173 -12.90 -16.29 -1.84
C ASN A 173 -11.89 -15.18 -2.12
N PHE A 174 -12.40 -13.99 -2.45
CA PHE A 174 -11.60 -12.79 -2.61
C PHE A 174 -11.81 -11.91 -1.40
N LYS A 175 -10.74 -11.45 -0.76
CA LYS A 175 -10.80 -10.48 0.34
C LYS A 175 -9.80 -9.34 0.15
N LEU A 176 -10.24 -8.10 0.32
CA LEU A 176 -9.40 -6.90 0.22
C LEU A 176 -9.71 -5.93 1.36
N TRP A 177 -8.70 -5.56 2.14
CA TRP A 177 -8.86 -4.48 3.12
C TRP A 177 -8.84 -3.12 2.42
N ALA A 178 -9.99 -2.43 2.39
CA ALA A 178 -10.14 -1.14 1.73
C ALA A 178 -11.22 -0.29 2.43
N PRO A 179 -11.03 0.08 3.72
CA PRO A 179 -12.07 0.68 4.56
C PRO A 179 -12.59 2.03 4.05
N THR A 180 -11.76 2.79 3.32
CA THR A 180 -12.11 4.09 2.75
C THR A 180 -12.75 4.00 1.36
N ALA A 181 -12.79 2.81 0.75
CA ALA A 181 -13.45 2.62 -0.53
C ALA A 181 -14.97 2.79 -0.38
N GLN A 182 -15.60 3.34 -1.41
CA GLN A 182 -17.05 3.44 -1.52
C GLN A 182 -17.64 2.23 -2.23
N LYS A 183 -16.89 1.66 -3.18
CA LYS A 183 -17.25 0.44 -3.92
C LYS A 183 -15.98 -0.34 -4.23
N VAL A 184 -16.08 -1.66 -4.19
CA VAL A 184 -15.03 -2.56 -4.66
C VAL A 184 -15.65 -3.65 -5.52
N SER A 185 -14.98 -3.98 -6.62
CA SER A 185 -15.32 -5.12 -7.48
C SER A 185 -14.05 -5.90 -7.83
N VAL A 186 -14.22 -7.20 -8.08
CA VAL A 186 -13.18 -8.05 -8.68
C VAL A 186 -13.47 -8.19 -10.17
N LEU A 187 -12.53 -7.76 -11.01
CA LEU A 187 -12.57 -7.97 -12.46
C LEU A 187 -11.78 -9.24 -12.77
N ILE A 188 -12.40 -10.22 -13.43
CA ILE A 188 -11.77 -11.51 -13.73
C ILE A 188 -11.55 -11.65 -15.24
N PHE A 189 -10.36 -12.10 -15.62
CA PHE A 189 -9.89 -12.18 -17.00
C PHE A 189 -9.55 -13.63 -17.39
N ASP A 190 -9.84 -13.97 -18.65
CA ASP A 190 -9.60 -15.29 -19.21
C ASP A 190 -8.10 -15.62 -19.24
N LYS A 191 -7.69 -16.72 -18.60
CA LYS A 191 -6.32 -17.23 -18.62
C LYS A 191 -5.79 -17.49 -20.03
N GLN A 192 -6.67 -17.83 -20.98
CA GLN A 192 -6.27 -18.07 -22.38
C GLN A 192 -5.73 -16.80 -23.04
N SER A 193 -6.19 -15.62 -22.61
CA SER A 193 -5.71 -14.32 -23.12
C SER A 193 -4.23 -14.09 -22.84
N PHE A 194 -3.67 -14.77 -21.83
CA PHE A 194 -2.28 -14.62 -21.38
C PHE A 194 -1.35 -15.72 -21.91
N SER A 195 -1.91 -16.74 -22.57
CA SER A 195 -1.14 -17.84 -23.20
C SER A 195 -0.73 -17.55 -24.65
N GLN A 196 -1.41 -16.59 -25.29
CA GLN A 196 -1.13 -16.18 -26.65
C GLN A 196 0.13 -15.31 -26.66
N LYS A 197 1.13 -15.70 -27.46
CA LYS A 197 2.32 -14.87 -27.71
C LYS A 197 1.88 -13.54 -28.30
N GLU A 198 1.89 -12.50 -27.46
CA GLU A 198 1.97 -11.07 -27.81
C GLU A 198 1.24 -10.65 -29.10
N ASN A 199 -0.03 -11.02 -29.24
CA ASN A 199 -0.92 -10.20 -30.05
C ASN A 199 -1.45 -9.12 -29.11
N ASN A 200 -1.35 -7.84 -29.51
CA ASN A 200 -1.80 -6.62 -28.83
C ASN A 200 -3.31 -6.59 -28.53
N THR A 201 -3.87 -7.67 -28.02
CA THR A 201 -5.26 -7.83 -27.66
C THR A 201 -5.36 -7.69 -26.15
N PHE A 202 -6.17 -6.74 -25.70
CA PHE A 202 -6.48 -6.60 -24.28
C PHE A 202 -7.03 -7.93 -23.73
N PRO A 203 -6.63 -8.36 -22.52
CA PRO A 203 -7.17 -9.56 -21.93
C PRO A 203 -8.68 -9.52 -21.88
N LYS A 204 -9.33 -10.62 -22.27
CA LYS A 204 -10.78 -10.70 -22.27
C LYS A 204 -11.28 -10.77 -20.83
N GLU A 205 -12.01 -9.75 -20.40
CA GLU A 205 -12.79 -9.79 -19.17
C GLU A 205 -13.90 -10.82 -19.30
N LEU A 206 -13.99 -11.73 -18.32
CA LEU A 206 -15.01 -12.78 -18.27
C LEU A 206 -16.22 -12.32 -17.48
N LEU A 207 -16.00 -11.74 -16.31
CA LEU A 207 -17.04 -11.28 -15.41
C LEU A 207 -16.48 -10.32 -14.35
N GLN A 208 -17.39 -9.55 -13.77
CA GLN A 208 -17.15 -8.66 -12.64
C GLN A 208 -17.97 -9.13 -11.43
N LEU A 209 -17.33 -9.28 -10.27
CA LEU A 209 -17.99 -9.58 -9.00
C LEU A 209 -18.02 -8.33 -8.12
N THR A 210 -19.20 -7.85 -7.76
CA THR A 210 -19.35 -6.81 -6.73
C THR A 210 -18.96 -7.39 -5.37
N MET A 211 -18.11 -6.69 -4.63
CA MET A 211 -17.72 -7.10 -3.28
C MET A 211 -18.62 -6.44 -2.22
N THR A 212 -18.74 -7.08 -1.06
CA THR A 212 -19.48 -6.57 0.10
C THR A 212 -18.48 -6.25 1.21
N GLU A 213 -18.62 -5.08 1.85
CA GLU A 213 -17.79 -4.67 2.98
C GLU A 213 -18.30 -5.29 4.29
N ASP A 214 -17.41 -5.92 5.05
CA ASP A 214 -17.65 -6.16 6.47
C ASP A 214 -17.40 -4.86 7.25
N SER A 215 -18.48 -4.26 7.73
CA SER A 215 -18.44 -2.99 8.47
C SER A 215 -17.55 -3.02 9.73
N LYS A 216 -17.28 -4.19 10.31
CA LYS A 216 -16.45 -4.31 11.51
C LYS A 216 -14.97 -4.16 11.16
N THR A 217 -14.51 -4.84 10.10
CA THR A 217 -13.10 -4.97 9.71
C THR A 217 -12.69 -4.04 8.56
N GLY A 218 -13.65 -3.53 7.78
CA GLY A 218 -13.37 -2.76 6.55
C GLY A 218 -12.87 -3.63 5.40
N ILE A 219 -12.97 -4.96 5.54
CA ILE A 219 -12.58 -5.93 4.52
C ILE A 219 -13.74 -6.13 3.57
N TRP A 220 -13.47 -5.96 2.28
CA TRP A 220 -14.37 -6.29 1.20
C TRP A 220 -14.23 -7.76 0.83
N HIS A 221 -15.34 -8.46 0.63
CA HIS A 221 -15.33 -9.85 0.22
C HIS A 221 -16.24 -10.13 -0.99
N ALA A 222 -15.83 -11.08 -1.84
CA ALA A 222 -16.66 -11.69 -2.87
C ALA A 222 -16.34 -13.17 -2.99
N GLN A 223 -17.29 -13.93 -3.53
CA GLN A 223 -17.12 -15.35 -3.80
C GLN A 223 -17.32 -15.63 -5.29
N GLY A 224 -16.39 -16.37 -5.89
CA GLY A 224 -16.49 -16.87 -7.25
C GLY A 224 -16.47 -18.40 -7.31
N GLU A 225 -16.79 -18.94 -8.48
CA GLU A 225 -16.78 -20.39 -8.73
C GLU A 225 -15.35 -20.97 -8.72
N ALA A 226 -15.18 -22.21 -8.24
CA ALA A 226 -13.87 -22.87 -8.24
C ALA A 226 -13.25 -23.02 -9.64
N SER A 227 -14.07 -23.01 -10.71
CA SER A 227 -13.61 -23.05 -12.11
C SER A 227 -12.75 -21.85 -12.51
N LEU A 228 -12.76 -20.78 -11.72
CA LEU A 228 -11.92 -19.60 -11.89
C LEU A 228 -10.46 -19.83 -11.52
N THR A 229 -10.09 -20.99 -10.97
CA THR A 229 -8.69 -21.34 -10.71
C THR A 229 -7.79 -21.06 -11.92
N HIS A 230 -6.64 -20.43 -11.68
CA HIS A 230 -5.66 -19.94 -12.66
C HIS A 230 -6.08 -18.80 -13.58
N HIS A 231 -7.30 -18.26 -13.42
CA HIS A 231 -7.68 -17.01 -14.07
C HIS A 231 -6.97 -15.83 -13.42
N TYR A 232 -6.91 -14.74 -14.17
CA TYR A 232 -6.29 -13.51 -13.72
C TYR A 232 -7.35 -12.54 -13.22
N TYR A 233 -6.98 -11.62 -12.34
CA TYR A 233 -7.90 -10.64 -11.79
C TYR A 233 -7.20 -9.34 -11.39
N GLN A 234 -8.03 -8.31 -11.22
CA GLN A 234 -7.70 -7.02 -10.62
C GLN A 234 -8.85 -6.61 -9.72
N TYR A 235 -8.57 -5.76 -8.75
CA TYR A 235 -9.60 -5.02 -8.02
C TYR A 235 -9.88 -3.69 -8.71
N GLN A 236 -11.15 -3.36 -8.87
CA GLN A 236 -11.60 -2.02 -9.23
C GLN A 236 -12.24 -1.36 -8.00
N LEU A 237 -11.74 -0.19 -7.63
CA LEU A 237 -12.18 0.56 -6.45
C LEU A 237 -12.73 1.91 -6.87
N THR A 238 -13.86 2.31 -6.30
CA THR A 238 -14.28 3.72 -6.26
C THR A 238 -13.90 4.28 -4.90
N VAL A 239 -12.95 5.21 -4.83
CA VAL A 239 -12.34 5.66 -3.57
C VAL A 239 -11.91 7.13 -3.65
N TYR A 240 -12.06 7.88 -2.56
CA TYR A 240 -11.50 9.23 -2.46
C TYR A 240 -9.97 9.16 -2.38
N HIS A 241 -9.27 9.85 -3.29
CA HIS A 241 -7.80 9.91 -3.30
C HIS A 241 -7.29 11.28 -2.84
N PRO A 242 -6.57 11.38 -1.70
CA PRO A 242 -6.12 12.68 -1.16
C PRO A 242 -5.26 13.51 -2.12
N ALA A 243 -4.46 12.88 -2.97
CA ALA A 243 -3.60 13.60 -3.93
C ALA A 243 -4.39 14.29 -5.06
N SER A 244 -5.41 13.63 -5.61
CA SER A 244 -6.25 14.22 -6.66
C SER A 244 -7.43 15.02 -6.09
N LYS A 245 -7.73 14.84 -4.80
CA LYS A 245 -8.86 15.42 -4.06
C LYS A 245 -10.21 15.07 -4.71
N LYS A 246 -10.30 13.89 -5.32
CA LYS A 246 -11.49 13.41 -6.03
C LYS A 246 -11.79 11.97 -5.63
N VAL A 247 -13.05 11.58 -5.84
CA VAL A 247 -13.41 10.17 -5.88
C VAL A 247 -12.98 9.62 -7.24
N GLU A 248 -12.00 8.73 -7.23
CA GLU A 248 -11.42 8.10 -8.40
C GLU A 248 -11.97 6.68 -8.56
N THR A 249 -12.03 6.20 -9.81
CA THR A 249 -12.15 4.77 -10.11
C THR A 249 -10.77 4.25 -10.48
N LEU A 250 -10.18 3.45 -9.59
CA LEU A 250 -8.84 2.91 -9.73
C LEU A 250 -8.90 1.41 -9.96
N THR A 251 -8.00 0.88 -10.78
CA THR A 251 -7.80 -0.56 -10.95
C THR A 251 -6.41 -0.92 -10.47
N THR A 252 -6.31 -1.95 -9.63
CA THR A 252 -5.04 -2.39 -9.02
C THR A 252 -4.95 -3.91 -8.99
N THR A 253 -3.72 -4.42 -9.00
CA THR A 253 -3.45 -5.79 -8.57
C THR A 253 -3.69 -5.95 -7.07
N ASP A 254 -3.84 -7.20 -6.65
CA ASP A 254 -3.98 -7.59 -5.25
C ASP A 254 -2.63 -7.42 -4.50
N PRO A 255 -2.57 -6.65 -3.40
CA PRO A 255 -1.41 -6.60 -2.51
C PRO A 255 -1.00 -7.97 -1.96
N TYR A 256 -1.92 -8.94 -1.91
CA TYR A 256 -1.72 -10.30 -1.43
C TYR A 256 -1.52 -11.31 -2.58
N SER A 257 -1.14 -10.85 -3.77
CA SER A 257 -0.90 -11.72 -4.94
C SER A 257 0.13 -12.81 -4.66
N LEU A 258 -0.23 -14.06 -4.96
CA LEU A 258 0.67 -15.22 -4.90
C LEU A 258 1.23 -15.62 -6.29
N SER A 259 0.64 -15.11 -7.36
CA SER A 259 1.11 -15.25 -8.74
C SER A 259 0.61 -14.07 -9.57
N LEU A 260 1.32 -13.76 -10.65
CA LEU A 260 1.13 -12.57 -11.47
C LEU A 260 1.30 -12.90 -12.96
N SER A 261 0.67 -12.09 -13.81
CA SER A 261 1.00 -12.02 -15.23
C SER A 261 2.27 -11.19 -15.46
N VAL A 262 2.83 -11.27 -16.67
CA VAL A 262 4.01 -10.52 -17.10
C VAL A 262 3.88 -9.02 -16.76
N ASN A 263 4.92 -8.46 -16.15
CA ASN A 263 4.99 -7.09 -15.62
C ASN A 263 3.94 -6.77 -14.57
N SER A 264 3.51 -7.80 -13.82
CA SER A 264 2.68 -7.64 -12.63
C SER A 264 1.37 -6.91 -12.91
N LYS A 265 0.86 -7.01 -14.15
CA LYS A 265 -0.31 -6.25 -14.59
C LYS A 265 -1.61 -6.79 -14.00
N TYR A 266 -1.65 -8.10 -13.74
CA TYR A 266 -2.82 -8.81 -13.23
C TYR A 266 -2.36 -9.86 -12.22
N SER A 267 -3.07 -9.95 -11.11
CA SER A 267 -2.96 -11.03 -10.13
C SER A 267 -3.52 -12.33 -10.70
N GLN A 268 -3.05 -13.47 -10.24
CA GLN A 268 -3.54 -14.78 -10.68
C GLN A 268 -4.03 -15.60 -9.49
N ILE A 269 -5.16 -16.28 -9.67
CA ILE A 269 -5.74 -17.20 -8.68
C ILE A 269 -4.93 -18.49 -8.69
N VAL A 270 -4.20 -18.77 -7.62
CA VAL A 270 -3.35 -19.95 -7.49
C VAL A 270 -3.40 -20.51 -6.07
N ASP A 271 -3.20 -21.81 -5.92
CA ASP A 271 -2.92 -22.46 -4.64
C ASP A 271 -1.47 -22.97 -4.64
N LEU A 272 -0.62 -22.37 -3.81
CA LEU A 272 0.79 -22.77 -3.67
C LEU A 272 0.96 -24.11 -2.92
N ASN A 273 -0.10 -24.61 -2.28
CA ASN A 273 -0.11 -25.95 -1.68
C ASN A 273 -0.46 -27.04 -2.70
N ASP A 274 -0.93 -26.68 -3.89
CA ASP A 274 -1.23 -27.65 -4.94
C ASP A 274 0.06 -28.29 -5.46
N SER A 275 0.04 -29.62 -5.63
CA SER A 275 1.19 -30.39 -6.10
C SER A 275 1.77 -29.94 -7.45
N THR A 276 0.96 -29.30 -8.31
CA THR A 276 1.39 -28.77 -9.60
C THR A 276 2.27 -27.53 -9.49
N THR A 277 2.23 -26.82 -8.35
CA THR A 277 3.07 -25.66 -8.07
C THR A 277 4.36 -26.02 -7.34
N GLN A 278 4.55 -27.31 -7.01
CA GLN A 278 5.65 -27.79 -6.18
C GLN A 278 6.61 -28.67 -6.98
N PRO A 279 7.93 -28.52 -6.83
CA PRO A 279 8.88 -29.45 -7.42
C PRO A 279 8.76 -30.83 -6.76
N LYS A 280 9.28 -31.86 -7.44
CA LYS A 280 9.33 -33.22 -6.88
C LYS A 280 10.00 -33.22 -5.50
N ASN A 281 9.38 -33.89 -4.55
CA ASN A 281 9.81 -34.02 -3.15
C ASN A 281 9.78 -32.71 -2.31
N TRP A 282 9.11 -31.64 -2.76
CA TRP A 282 9.00 -30.38 -2.02
C TRP A 282 8.56 -30.55 -0.56
N VAL A 283 7.44 -31.25 -0.32
CA VAL A 283 6.88 -31.49 1.02
C VAL A 283 7.85 -32.19 1.98
N ASN A 284 8.78 -32.99 1.43
CA ASN A 284 9.75 -33.76 2.23
C ASN A 284 11.14 -33.11 2.24
N HIS A 285 11.29 -31.90 1.69
CA HIS A 285 12.56 -31.20 1.67
C HIS A 285 12.99 -30.84 3.10
N LYS A 286 14.25 -31.18 3.44
CA LYS A 286 14.83 -30.86 4.76
C LYS A 286 15.76 -29.67 4.62
N ILE A 287 15.44 -28.61 5.34
CA ILE A 287 16.29 -27.42 5.44
C ILE A 287 17.44 -27.72 6.42
N PRO A 288 18.71 -27.53 6.04
CA PRO A 288 19.84 -27.63 6.97
C PRO A 288 19.69 -26.64 8.13
N VAL A 289 19.91 -27.10 9.36
CA VAL A 289 19.81 -26.27 10.57
C VAL A 289 21.20 -25.84 11.02
N VAL A 290 21.40 -24.52 11.15
CA VAL A 290 22.55 -23.93 11.85
C VAL A 290 22.16 -23.75 13.32
N LYS A 291 22.86 -24.44 14.23
CA LYS A 291 22.44 -24.52 15.65
C LYS A 291 22.68 -23.22 16.41
N HIS A 292 23.82 -22.58 16.15
CA HIS A 292 24.23 -21.38 16.85
C HIS A 292 24.26 -20.20 15.87
N VAL A 293 23.86 -19.02 16.35
CA VAL A 293 23.68 -17.86 15.47
C VAL A 293 25.02 -17.36 14.94
N GLU A 294 26.07 -17.50 15.75
CA GLU A 294 27.47 -17.19 15.44
C GLU A 294 28.08 -18.13 14.39
N ASP A 295 27.49 -19.29 14.12
CA ASP A 295 27.96 -20.23 13.10
C ASP A 295 27.49 -19.82 11.69
N ASN A 296 26.62 -18.82 11.56
CA ASN A 296 26.13 -18.39 10.24
C ASN A 296 27.23 -17.70 9.42
N ILE A 297 27.45 -18.20 8.21
CA ILE A 297 28.34 -17.63 7.20
C ILE A 297 27.48 -17.36 5.97
N PHE A 298 27.33 -16.08 5.63
CA PHE A 298 26.48 -15.63 4.53
C PHE A 298 27.30 -15.33 3.28
N TYR A 299 26.81 -15.79 2.14
CA TYR A 299 27.26 -15.36 0.83
C TYR A 299 26.12 -14.61 0.16
N GLU A 300 26.28 -13.29 0.02
CA GLU A 300 25.36 -12.45 -0.71
C GLU A 300 25.53 -12.65 -2.21
N MET A 301 24.43 -12.88 -2.94
CA MET A 301 24.46 -13.00 -4.39
C MET A 301 23.19 -12.47 -5.05
N HIS A 302 23.31 -12.15 -6.34
CA HIS A 302 22.19 -11.80 -7.20
C HIS A 302 21.96 -12.90 -8.25
N ILE A 303 20.70 -13.19 -8.60
CA ILE A 303 20.33 -14.28 -9.52
C ILE A 303 20.95 -14.09 -10.91
N ARG A 304 20.97 -12.83 -11.39
CA ARG A 304 21.57 -12.51 -12.68
C ARG A 304 23.08 -12.74 -12.64
N ASP A 305 23.74 -12.18 -11.65
CA ASP A 305 25.20 -12.19 -11.51
C ASP A 305 25.73 -13.62 -11.39
N PHE A 306 24.97 -14.49 -10.72
CA PHE A 306 25.29 -15.91 -10.56
C PHE A 306 25.51 -16.65 -11.88
N SER A 307 24.79 -16.30 -12.95
CA SER A 307 24.73 -17.15 -14.15
C SER A 307 24.71 -16.42 -15.49
N ALA A 308 24.67 -15.08 -15.53
CA ALA A 308 24.53 -14.32 -16.77
C ALA A 308 25.70 -14.53 -17.76
N ILE A 309 26.89 -14.84 -17.26
CA ILE A 309 28.10 -15.09 -18.06
C ILE A 309 28.60 -16.54 -17.98
N ASP A 310 27.84 -17.44 -17.33
CA ASP A 310 28.22 -18.84 -17.21
C ASP A 310 27.95 -19.55 -18.55
N ASN A 311 29.04 -19.92 -19.24
CA ASN A 311 29.00 -20.60 -20.54
C ASN A 311 28.92 -22.13 -20.41
N THR A 312 28.87 -22.66 -19.20
CA THR A 312 28.76 -24.10 -18.92
C THR A 312 27.35 -24.55 -18.58
N LEU A 313 26.39 -23.62 -18.59
CA LEU A 313 24.95 -23.93 -18.52
C LEU A 313 24.55 -24.81 -19.71
N SER A 314 23.63 -25.76 -19.49
CA SER A 314 23.16 -26.65 -20.58
C SER A 314 22.24 -25.94 -21.58
N ASP A 315 21.57 -24.86 -21.16
CA ASP A 315 20.73 -24.01 -22.00
C ASP A 315 21.01 -22.52 -21.67
N GLU A 316 21.32 -21.74 -22.69
CA GLU A 316 21.56 -20.30 -22.56
C GLU A 316 20.34 -19.54 -22.01
N LYS A 317 19.12 -20.07 -22.18
CA LYS A 317 17.89 -19.49 -21.62
C LYS A 317 17.85 -19.52 -20.09
N HIS A 318 18.70 -20.33 -19.45
CA HIS A 318 18.80 -20.37 -18.00
C HIS A 318 19.64 -19.22 -17.42
N ARG A 319 20.40 -18.49 -18.27
CA ARG A 319 21.22 -17.34 -17.84
C ARG A 319 20.37 -16.30 -17.10
N GLY A 320 20.79 -15.98 -15.89
CA GLY A 320 20.14 -15.03 -15.00
C GLY A 320 18.73 -15.41 -14.56
N LYS A 321 18.40 -16.71 -14.55
CA LYS A 321 17.10 -17.24 -14.09
C LYS A 321 17.30 -18.14 -12.87
N TYR A 322 16.24 -18.30 -12.07
CA TYR A 322 16.20 -19.29 -10.98
C TYR A 322 16.57 -20.71 -11.44
N LYS A 323 16.25 -21.05 -12.70
CA LYS A 323 16.56 -22.35 -13.29
C LYS A 323 18.06 -22.67 -13.34
N ALA A 324 18.95 -21.67 -13.40
CA ALA A 324 20.40 -21.86 -13.38
C ALA A 324 20.88 -22.58 -12.11
N PHE A 325 20.18 -22.42 -10.99
CA PHE A 325 20.54 -23.10 -9.74
C PHE A 325 20.30 -24.63 -9.78
N SER A 326 19.60 -25.13 -10.79
CA SER A 326 19.41 -26.57 -11.01
C SER A 326 20.49 -27.22 -11.88
N GLU A 327 21.34 -26.43 -12.53
CA GLU A 327 22.35 -26.88 -13.49
C GLU A 327 23.58 -27.47 -12.77
N GLN A 328 23.54 -28.77 -12.46
CA GLN A 328 24.57 -29.41 -11.62
C GLN A 328 26.00 -29.35 -12.15
N SER A 329 26.14 -29.21 -13.48
CA SER A 329 27.42 -29.15 -14.19
C SER A 329 27.88 -27.71 -14.47
N SER A 330 27.12 -26.69 -14.07
CA SER A 330 27.50 -25.30 -14.26
C SER A 330 28.66 -24.91 -13.34
N ASP A 331 29.48 -23.97 -13.77
CA ASP A 331 30.61 -23.46 -13.00
C ASP A 331 30.10 -22.71 -11.76
N GLY A 332 28.97 -22.00 -11.87
CA GLY A 332 28.30 -21.40 -10.72
C GLY A 332 27.95 -22.42 -9.63
N ILE A 333 27.33 -23.55 -9.99
CA ILE A 333 26.96 -24.59 -9.00
C ILE A 333 28.18 -25.33 -8.46
N LYS A 334 29.18 -25.63 -9.29
CA LYS A 334 30.45 -26.21 -8.80
C LYS A 334 31.12 -25.29 -7.79
N HIS A 335 31.12 -23.97 -8.04
CA HIS A 335 31.67 -22.99 -7.12
C HIS A 335 30.91 -22.96 -5.80
N LEU A 336 29.56 -22.94 -5.82
CA LEU A 336 28.76 -22.99 -4.58
C LEU A 336 28.97 -24.28 -3.79
N LYS A 337 29.19 -25.43 -4.46
CA LYS A 337 29.55 -26.68 -3.80
C LYS A 337 30.91 -26.58 -3.11
N ALA A 338 31.91 -25.99 -3.76
CA ALA A 338 33.23 -25.77 -3.16
C ALA A 338 33.16 -24.82 -1.96
N LEU A 339 32.38 -23.73 -2.03
CA LEU A 339 32.15 -22.84 -0.88
C LEU A 339 31.45 -23.56 0.27
N LYS A 340 30.46 -24.39 -0.03
CA LYS A 340 29.78 -25.23 0.97
C LYS A 340 30.76 -26.20 1.65
N GLU A 341 31.65 -26.84 0.89
CA GLU A 341 32.71 -27.70 1.43
C GLU A 341 33.69 -26.92 2.32
N ALA A 342 33.94 -25.65 2.01
CA ALA A 342 34.75 -24.75 2.82
C ALA A 342 34.04 -24.21 4.08
N GLY A 343 32.74 -24.49 4.25
CA GLY A 343 31.96 -24.13 5.45
C GLY A 343 30.84 -23.13 5.22
N LEU A 344 30.63 -22.63 4.00
CA LEU A 344 29.48 -21.76 3.69
C LEU A 344 28.16 -22.49 3.97
N ASN A 345 27.25 -21.86 4.70
CA ASN A 345 25.98 -22.48 5.10
C ASN A 345 24.74 -21.65 4.73
N ASN A 346 24.87 -20.35 4.43
CA ASN A 346 23.76 -19.51 4.03
C ASN A 346 24.04 -18.76 2.74
N ILE A 347 23.03 -18.72 1.86
CA ILE A 347 23.00 -17.84 0.69
C ILE A 347 21.99 -16.74 0.99
N HIS A 348 22.43 -15.49 0.89
CA HIS A 348 21.55 -14.33 0.92
C HIS A 348 21.30 -13.88 -0.53
N LEU A 349 20.09 -14.10 -1.03
CA LEU A 349 19.71 -13.63 -2.36
C LEU A 349 19.26 -12.16 -2.29
N LEU A 350 19.82 -11.33 -3.15
CA LEU A 350 19.26 -10.02 -3.49
C LEU A 350 17.81 -10.16 -3.99
N PRO A 351 17.01 -9.07 -4.00
CA PRO A 351 15.55 -9.14 -4.12
C PRO A 351 15.00 -10.19 -5.10
N THR A 352 14.24 -11.14 -4.55
CA THR A 352 13.59 -12.23 -5.29
C THR A 352 12.06 -12.20 -5.22
N PHE A 353 11.50 -11.16 -4.60
CA PHE A 353 10.08 -10.81 -4.74
C PHE A 353 9.89 -10.02 -6.05
N ASP A 354 8.64 -9.72 -6.39
CA ASP A 354 8.30 -8.95 -7.59
C ASP A 354 8.84 -7.51 -7.52
N ILE A 355 9.70 -7.13 -8.46
CA ILE A 355 10.35 -5.82 -8.53
C ILE A 355 9.88 -5.03 -9.76
N ALA A 356 9.67 -3.72 -9.59
CA ALA A 356 9.10 -2.89 -10.64
C ALA A 356 10.08 -2.45 -11.75
N THR A 357 11.39 -2.56 -11.53
CA THR A 357 12.42 -1.88 -12.33
C THR A 357 12.97 -2.68 -13.50
N VAL A 358 12.48 -3.91 -13.72
CA VAL A 358 12.88 -4.77 -14.84
C VAL A 358 11.64 -5.20 -15.62
N ASN A 359 11.62 -4.96 -16.93
CA ASN A 359 10.53 -5.43 -17.80
C ASN A 359 10.63 -6.96 -17.98
N GLU A 360 9.58 -7.69 -17.67
CA GLU A 360 9.48 -9.15 -17.78
C GLU A 360 9.14 -9.60 -19.22
N GLY A 361 8.69 -8.69 -20.07
CA GLY A 361 8.38 -8.95 -21.48
C GLY A 361 9.66 -9.20 -22.28
N SER A 362 9.92 -10.45 -22.64
CA SER A 362 11.17 -10.86 -23.30
C SER A 362 11.47 -10.14 -24.64
N THR A 363 10.44 -9.63 -25.32
CA THR A 363 10.57 -8.86 -26.57
C THR A 363 10.88 -7.39 -26.34
N GLN A 364 10.73 -6.89 -25.12
CA GLN A 364 10.95 -5.49 -24.73
C GLN A 364 12.25 -5.27 -23.94
N VAL A 365 13.05 -6.32 -23.75
CA VAL A 365 14.34 -6.29 -23.05
C VAL A 365 15.46 -6.56 -24.03
N ILE A 366 16.61 -5.90 -23.80
CA ILE A 366 17.87 -6.16 -24.48
C ILE A 366 18.91 -6.56 -23.45
N ASP A 367 19.62 -7.63 -23.73
CA ASP A 367 20.75 -8.14 -22.97
C ASP A 367 22.07 -7.97 -23.74
N LEU A 368 23.21 -8.06 -23.04
CA LEU A 368 24.53 -7.93 -23.68
C LEU A 368 24.84 -9.00 -24.72
N ASN A 369 24.20 -10.17 -24.61
CA ASN A 369 24.31 -11.25 -25.59
C ASN A 369 23.32 -11.10 -26.76
N ASP A 370 22.41 -10.12 -26.71
CA ASP A 370 21.54 -9.84 -27.84
C ASP A 370 22.28 -9.10 -28.95
N SER A 371 21.80 -9.30 -30.18
CA SER A 371 22.32 -8.58 -31.34
C SER A 371 22.06 -7.07 -31.25
N MET A 372 23.00 -6.27 -31.77
CA MET A 372 22.83 -4.83 -31.96
C MET A 372 21.62 -4.51 -32.86
N SER A 373 21.23 -5.42 -33.76
CA SER A 373 20.01 -5.28 -34.56
C SER A 373 18.74 -5.33 -33.70
N LYS A 374 18.72 -6.12 -32.62
CA LYS A 374 17.61 -6.11 -31.64
C LYS A 374 17.60 -4.80 -30.86
N LEU A 375 18.76 -4.32 -30.40
CA LEU A 375 18.89 -3.02 -29.74
C LEU A 375 18.32 -1.89 -30.60
N CYS A 376 18.74 -1.79 -31.86
CA CYS A 376 18.31 -0.71 -32.75
C CYS A 376 16.86 -0.80 -33.20
N LYS A 377 16.24 -1.99 -33.14
CA LYS A 377 14.79 -2.13 -33.34
C LYS A 377 13.99 -1.60 -32.16
N LEU A 378 14.48 -1.79 -30.94
CA LEU A 378 13.78 -1.42 -29.72
C LEU A 378 14.05 0.03 -29.31
N VAL A 379 15.25 0.54 -29.54
CA VAL A 379 15.64 1.91 -29.20
C VAL A 379 16.37 2.58 -30.38
N PRO A 380 15.63 2.92 -31.45
CA PRO A 380 16.23 3.43 -32.69
C PRO A 380 16.91 4.79 -32.53
N SER A 381 16.58 5.56 -31.49
CA SER A 381 17.10 6.91 -31.24
C SER A 381 18.51 6.94 -30.64
N ILE A 382 19.09 5.81 -30.21
CA ILE A 382 20.44 5.78 -29.66
C ILE A 382 21.47 6.06 -30.76
N SER A 383 22.52 6.83 -30.43
CA SER A 383 23.58 7.25 -31.36
C SER A 383 24.20 6.10 -32.15
N ILE A 384 24.44 4.94 -31.51
CA ILE A 384 25.02 3.75 -32.17
C ILE A 384 24.12 3.15 -33.26
N CYS A 385 22.83 3.46 -33.24
CA CYS A 385 21.85 3.01 -34.22
C CYS A 385 21.61 4.02 -35.36
N GLN A 386 22.25 5.20 -35.30
CA GLN A 386 22.14 6.21 -36.35
C GLN A 386 23.00 5.84 -37.58
N PRO A 387 22.59 6.25 -38.80
CA PRO A 387 23.24 5.84 -40.05
C PRO A 387 24.77 6.05 -40.08
N ASP A 388 25.24 7.17 -39.54
CA ASP A 388 26.65 7.58 -39.54
C ASP A 388 27.56 6.71 -38.65
N HIS A 389 26.97 5.97 -37.70
CA HIS A 389 27.68 5.02 -36.83
C HIS A 389 27.35 3.55 -37.18
N SER A 390 26.23 3.30 -37.86
CA SER A 390 25.78 1.95 -38.23
C SER A 390 26.73 1.21 -39.18
N ALA A 391 27.51 1.94 -40.01
CA ALA A 391 28.47 1.35 -40.94
C ALA A 391 29.66 0.64 -40.26
N ASN A 392 30.00 1.03 -39.03
CA ASN A 392 31.13 0.47 -38.28
C ASN A 392 30.75 -0.73 -37.40
N PHE A 393 29.47 -0.88 -37.06
CA PHE A 393 28.97 -1.99 -36.25
C PHE A 393 28.25 -2.98 -37.16
N LYS A 394 29.00 -3.98 -37.66
CA LYS A 394 28.46 -5.07 -38.48
C LYS A 394 27.15 -5.58 -37.89
N ALA A 395 26.04 -5.34 -38.58
CA ALA A 395 24.74 -5.87 -38.24
C ALA A 395 24.87 -7.39 -38.02
N GLY A 396 24.65 -7.84 -36.78
CA GLY A 396 24.84 -9.23 -36.37
C GLY A 396 25.74 -9.44 -35.15
N ARG A 397 26.54 -8.44 -34.76
CA ARG A 397 27.30 -8.51 -33.49
C ARG A 397 26.40 -8.37 -32.27
N THR A 398 26.81 -8.97 -31.17
CA THR A 398 26.23 -8.80 -29.84
C THR A 398 26.78 -7.57 -29.14
N GLY A 399 26.08 -7.06 -28.12
CA GLY A 399 26.59 -5.98 -27.27
C GLY A 399 27.94 -6.30 -26.63
N ASN A 400 28.15 -7.54 -26.18
CA ASN A 400 29.41 -8.01 -25.62
C ASN A 400 30.58 -7.95 -26.62
N GLU A 401 30.36 -8.36 -27.87
CA GLU A 401 31.39 -8.27 -28.92
C GLU A 401 31.76 -6.82 -29.23
N VAL A 402 30.79 -5.91 -29.23
CA VAL A 402 31.01 -4.48 -29.44
C VAL A 402 31.84 -3.88 -28.31
N LEU A 403 31.51 -4.19 -27.05
CA LEU A 403 32.25 -3.69 -25.89
C LEU A 403 33.68 -4.23 -25.85
N LYS A 404 33.88 -5.52 -26.16
CA LYS A 404 35.21 -6.13 -26.18
C LYS A 404 36.12 -5.45 -27.21
N MET A 405 35.60 -5.16 -28.41
CA MET A 405 36.39 -4.48 -29.44
C MET A 405 36.79 -3.06 -29.06
N ASN A 406 35.92 -2.33 -28.37
CA ASN A 406 36.27 -0.99 -27.89
C ASN A 406 37.38 -1.05 -26.82
N ASN A 407 37.35 -2.05 -25.93
CA ASN A 407 38.42 -2.25 -24.95
C ASN A 407 39.74 -2.65 -25.63
N ASP A 408 39.71 -3.56 -26.61
CA ASP A 408 40.90 -3.96 -27.39
C ASP A 408 41.53 -2.80 -28.17
N LEU A 409 40.73 -1.78 -28.53
CA LEU A 409 41.23 -0.53 -29.15
C LEU A 409 41.88 0.38 -28.11
N LEU A 410 41.25 0.55 -26.94
CA LEU A 410 41.78 1.37 -25.83
C LEU A 410 43.07 0.79 -25.22
N GLU A 411 43.26 -0.53 -25.25
CA GLU A 411 44.49 -1.18 -24.79
C GLU A 411 45.62 -1.12 -25.83
N LYS A 412 45.32 -0.92 -27.12
CA LYS A 412 46.33 -0.71 -28.17
C LYS A 412 46.85 0.72 -28.25
N ASP A 413 46.10 1.67 -27.71
CA ASP A 413 46.49 3.09 -27.61
C ASP A 413 47.24 3.43 -26.30
N LYS A 414 47.54 2.41 -25.47
CA LYS A 414 48.45 2.48 -24.31
C LYS A 414 49.74 1.74 -24.63
#